data_AF-A0A1M4YZL9-F1
#
_entry.id   AF-A0A1M4YZL9-F1
#
_cell.length_a   1.000
_cell.length_b   1.000
_cell.length_c   1.000
_cell.angle_alpha   90.00
_cell.angle_beta   90.00
_cell.angle_gamma   90.00
#
_symmetry.space_group_name_H-M   'P 1'
#
loop_
_entity.id
_entity.type
_entity.pdbx_description
1 polymer ?
#
loop_
_entity_poly.entity_id
_entity_poly.type
_entity_poly.pdbx_seq_one_letter_code
_entity_poly.pdbx_strand_id
1 'polypeptide(L)'
;MEKYYSNNSLIKKMLFKILMVNTVFDSEDEDYVTLATCRNEEGKIETISIDDFYIEGDVDILEGALLEIEVIEGGDYIGHIFKS
;
A
#
# COMPACT_ATOMS: atom_id res chain seq x y z
N MET A 1 -3.70 18.46 -8.12
CA MET A 1 -3.00 18.30 -9.41
C MET A 1 -3.15 16.83 -9.79
N GLU A 2 -4.19 16.51 -10.56
CA GLU A 2 -4.49 15.13 -10.97
C GLU A 2 -3.46 14.70 -12.03
N LYS A 3 -2.59 13.73 -11.69
CA LYS A 3 -1.72 13.10 -12.68
C LYS A 3 -2.59 12.14 -13.50
N TYR A 4 -2.91 12.53 -14.73
CA TYR A 4 -3.45 11.64 -15.75
C TYR A 4 -2.37 10.62 -16.13
N TYR A 5 -2.49 9.38 -15.67
CA TYR A 5 -1.67 8.28 -16.19
C TYR A 5 -2.23 7.84 -17.54
N SER A 6 -1.53 8.22 -18.61
CA SER A 6 -1.79 7.76 -19.97
C SER A 6 -1.47 6.28 -20.10
N ASN A 7 -2.43 5.44 -20.49
CA ASN A 7 -2.23 4.10 -21.09
C ASN A 7 -1.22 3.14 -20.43
N ASN A 8 -0.96 3.22 -19.11
CA ASN A 8 -0.16 2.18 -18.46
C ASN A 8 -1.01 0.93 -18.26
N SER A 9 -0.62 -0.17 -18.90
CA SER A 9 -1.28 -1.46 -18.79
C SER A 9 -1.21 -1.96 -17.35
N LEU A 10 -2.36 -2.24 -16.72
CA LEU A 10 -2.40 -2.95 -15.44
C LEU A 10 -1.80 -4.35 -15.64
N ILE A 11 -0.74 -4.67 -14.91
CA ILE A 11 -0.07 -5.98 -14.97
C ILE A 11 -0.71 -6.92 -13.95
N LYS A 12 -0.88 -6.43 -12.71
CA LYS A 12 -1.32 -7.25 -11.60
C LYS A 12 -2.08 -6.42 -10.58
N LYS A 13 -3.09 -7.04 -9.99
CA LYS A 13 -3.84 -6.51 -8.87
C LYS A 13 -3.72 -7.47 -7.70
N MET A 14 -3.48 -6.96 -6.50
CA MET A 14 -3.28 -7.75 -5.29
C MET A 14 -4.06 -7.13 -4.15
N LEU A 15 -4.69 -7.98 -3.33
CA LEU A 15 -5.42 -7.57 -2.15
C LEU A 15 -4.75 -8.11 -0.90
N PHE A 16 -4.64 -7.24 0.10
CA PHE A 16 -4.06 -7.55 1.39
C PHE A 16 -4.97 -7.07 2.51
N LYS A 17 -4.93 -7.76 3.65
CA LYS A 17 -5.44 -7.26 4.92
C LYS A 17 -4.29 -6.75 5.76
N ILE A 18 -4.36 -5.49 6.19
CA ILE A 18 -3.37 -4.90 7.09
C ILE A 18 -3.55 -5.53 8.46
N LEU A 19 -2.46 -6.01 9.05
CA LEU A 19 -2.43 -6.63 10.37
C LEU A 19 -1.85 -5.69 11.43
N MET A 20 -0.86 -4.89 11.04
CA MET A 20 -0.12 -3.98 11.92
C MET A 20 0.52 -2.88 11.08
N VAL A 21 0.65 -1.68 11.66
CA VAL A 21 1.38 -0.56 11.06
C VAL A 21 2.43 -0.03 12.04
N ASN A 22 3.63 0.24 11.55
CA ASN A 22 4.72 0.80 12.33
C ASN A 22 5.42 1.90 11.53
N THR A 23 5.81 2.98 12.20
CA THR A 23 6.73 3.98 11.65
C THR A 23 8.13 3.68 12.16
N VAL A 24 9.07 3.51 11.25
CA VAL A 24 10.47 3.18 11.55
C VAL A 24 11.39 4.25 10.98
N PHE A 25 12.49 4.54 11.66
CA PHE A 25 13.52 5.43 11.13
C PHE A 25 14.43 4.65 10.20
N ASP A 26 14.51 5.07 8.94
CA ASP A 26 15.47 4.60 7.96
C ASP A 26 16.74 5.47 8.05
N SER A 27 17.83 4.86 8.49
CA SER A 27 19.11 5.55 8.61
C SER A 27 19.82 5.78 7.28
N GLU A 28 19.45 5.05 6.22
CA GLU A 28 20.06 5.22 4.89
C GLU A 28 19.52 6.49 4.22
N ASP A 29 18.20 6.69 4.30
CA ASP A 29 17.52 7.87 3.75
C ASP A 29 17.39 9.03 4.76
N GLU A 30 17.83 8.82 6.00
CA GLU A 30 17.70 9.75 7.13
C GLU A 30 16.25 10.24 7.38
N ASP A 31 15.26 9.39 7.13
CA ASP A 31 13.83 9.73 7.23
C ASP A 31 13.00 8.63 7.94
N TYR A 32 11.74 8.92 8.26
CA TYR A 32 10.80 7.94 8.79
C TYR A 32 9.93 7.35 7.70
N VAL A 33 9.84 6.02 7.67
CA VAL A 33 9.02 5.25 6.72
C VAL A 33 7.89 4.57 7.47
N THR A 34 6.68 4.59 6.90
CA THR A 34 5.52 3.88 7.44
C THR A 34 5.38 2.52 6.77
N LEU A 35 5.55 1.46 7.55
CA LEU A 35 5.47 0.07 7.10
C LEU A 35 4.21 -0.61 7.61
N ALA A 36 3.47 -1.25 6.71
CA ALA A 36 2.35 -2.12 7.02
C ALA A 36 2.76 -3.59 6.90
N THR A 37 2.50 -4.36 7.95
CA THR A 37 2.54 -5.83 7.88
C THR A 37 1.17 -6.31 7.43
N CYS A 38 1.15 -7.07 6.34
CA CYS A 38 -0.04 -7.38 5.56
C CYS A 38 -0.15 -8.88 5.31
N ARG A 39 -1.37 -9.39 5.18
CA ARG A 39 -1.64 -10.76 4.74
C ARG A 39 -2.38 -10.76 3.40
N ASN A 40 -1.84 -11.46 2.41
CA ASN A 40 -2.47 -11.59 1.10
C ASN A 40 -3.55 -12.70 1.08
N GLU A 41 -4.21 -12.87 -0.07
CA GLU A 41 -5.25 -13.88 -0.28
C GLU A 41 -4.77 -15.34 -0.12
N GLU A 42 -3.48 -15.59 -0.36
CA GLU A 42 -2.84 -16.90 -0.16
C GLU A 42 -2.44 -17.14 1.31
N GLY A 43 -2.67 -16.17 2.20
CA GLY A 43 -2.30 -16.24 3.61
C GLY A 43 -0.84 -15.91 3.90
N LYS A 44 -0.06 -15.48 2.90
CA LYS A 44 1.34 -15.07 3.06
C LYS A 44 1.43 -13.70 3.72
N ILE A 45 2.41 -13.55 4.61
CA ILE A 45 2.70 -12.29 5.30
C ILE A 45 3.80 -11.53 4.57
N GLU A 46 3.57 -10.24 4.35
CA GLU A 46 4.48 -9.34 3.65
C GLU A 46 4.52 -7.97 4.36
N THR A 47 5.66 -7.29 4.31
CA THR A 47 5.81 -5.94 4.85
C THR A 47 5.96 -4.96 3.69
N ILE A 48 5.14 -3.92 3.67
CA ILE A 48 5.00 -2.99 2.55
C ILE A 48 5.08 -1.55 3.09
N SER A 49 5.88 -0.68 2.46
CA SER A 49 5.80 0.77 2.74
C SER A 49 4.51 1.33 2.16
N ILE A 50 3.80 2.14 2.95
CA ILE A 50 2.51 2.72 2.59
C ILE A 50 2.51 4.24 2.53
N ASP A 51 3.69 4.88 2.52
CA ASP A 51 3.82 6.35 2.63
C ASP A 51 3.16 7.09 1.45
N ASP A 52 3.18 6.49 0.25
CA ASP A 52 2.60 7.08 -0.97
C ASP A 52 1.19 6.56 -1.30
N PHE A 53 0.58 5.78 -0.40
CA PHE A 53 -0.69 5.12 -0.68
C PHE A 53 -1.88 6.02 -0.35
N TYR A 54 -2.91 5.95 -1.19
CA TYR A 54 -4.14 6.67 -0.96
C TYR A 54 -4.96 5.97 0.13
N ILE A 55 -5.36 6.70 1.16
CA ILE A 55 -6.21 6.20 2.24
C ILE A 55 -7.61 6.83 2.07
N GLU A 56 -8.64 5.99 1.99
CA GLU A 56 -10.02 6.46 1.96
C GLU A 56 -10.40 7.17 3.26
N GLY A 57 -11.20 8.24 3.15
CA GLY A 57 -11.47 9.15 4.26
C GLY A 57 -12.28 8.57 5.42
N ASP A 58 -12.86 7.39 5.26
CA ASP A 58 -13.63 6.66 6.29
C ASP A 58 -12.82 5.55 6.99
N VAL A 59 -11.51 5.46 6.70
CA VAL A 59 -10.56 4.58 7.39
C VAL A 59 -10.03 5.27 8.64
N ASP A 60 -10.67 5.01 9.77
CA ASP A 60 -10.25 5.55 11.08
C ASP A 60 -9.07 4.79 11.70
N ILE A 61 -8.91 3.51 11.34
CA ILE A 61 -7.89 2.59 11.86
C ILE A 61 -7.36 1.76 10.68
N LEU A 62 -6.04 1.76 10.48
CA LEU A 62 -5.41 0.99 9.41
C LEU A 62 -5.37 -0.51 9.71
N GLU A 63 -5.21 -0.90 10.98
CA GLU A 63 -5.23 -2.31 11.36
C GLU A 63 -6.59 -2.94 11.06
N GLY A 64 -6.59 -3.98 10.22
CA GLY A 64 -7.78 -4.66 9.75
C GLY A 64 -8.37 -4.09 8.46
N ALA A 65 -7.92 -2.92 7.98
CA ALA A 65 -8.29 -2.38 6.69
C ALA A 65 -7.75 -3.24 5.54
N LEU A 66 -8.32 -3.05 4.35
CA LEU A 66 -7.86 -3.68 3.12
C LEU A 66 -6.94 -2.74 2.37
N LEU A 67 -5.89 -3.32 1.79
CA LEU A 67 -4.93 -2.66 0.93
C LEU A 67 -4.96 -3.34 -0.44
N GLU A 68 -5.34 -2.57 -1.45
CA GLU A 68 -5.27 -2.96 -2.84
C GLU A 68 -4.04 -2.34 -3.49
N ILE A 69 -3.24 -3.16 -4.16
CA ILE A 69 -2.05 -2.73 -4.89
C ILE A 69 -2.22 -3.09 -6.36
N GLU A 70 -2.09 -2.08 -7.21
CA GLU A 70 -2.02 -2.22 -8.66
C GLU A 70 -0.58 -2.04 -9.12
N VAL A 71 -0.07 -3.05 -9.83
CA VAL A 71 1.24 -3.01 -10.49
C VAL A 71 1.01 -2.61 -11.93
N ILE A 72 1.62 -1.51 -12.34
CA ILE A 72 1.50 -0.99 -13.71
C ILE A 72 2.77 -1.22 -14.52
N GLU A 73 2.63 -1.16 -15.84
CA GLU A 73 3.75 -1.25 -16.76
C GLU A 73 4.82 -0.19 -16.44
N GLY A 74 6.07 -0.66 -16.25
CA GLY A 74 7.18 0.15 -15.72
C GLY A 74 7.62 -0.24 -14.30
N GLY A 75 6.81 -1.04 -13.59
CA GLY A 75 7.14 -1.53 -12.25
C GLY A 75 6.72 -0.58 -11.12
N ASP A 76 5.98 0.48 -11.44
CA ASP A 76 5.37 1.36 -10.45
C ASP A 76 4.19 0.66 -9.74
N TYR A 77 3.92 1.08 -8.52
CA TYR A 77 2.83 0.57 -7.68
C TYR A 77 1.89 1.71 -7.31
N ILE A 78 0.58 1.45 -7.40
CA ILE A 78 -0.46 2.34 -6.87
C ILE A 78 -1.17 1.58 -5.75
N GLY A 79 -1.20 2.17 -4.56
CA GLY A 79 -1.84 1.58 -3.39
C GLY A 79 -3.09 2.35 -2.96
N HIS A 80 -4.16 1.61 -2.68
CA HIS A 80 -5.43 2.12 -2.16
C HIS A 80 -5.80 1.38 -0.88
N ILE A 81 -6.00 2.11 0.21
CA ILE A 81 -6.39 1.58 1.52
C ILE A 81 -7.83 1.97 1.81
N PHE A 82 -8.67 0.98 2.08
CA PHE A 82 -10.10 1.14 2.32
C PHE A 82 -10.59 0.20 3.40
N LYS A 83 -11.78 0.48 3.92
CA LYS A 83 -12.36 -0.31 5.00
C LYS A 83 -12.75 -1.72 4.51
N SER A 84 -12.50 -2.73 5.34
CA SER A 84 -12.89 -4.13 5.04
C SER A 84 -14.39 -4.35 5.02
#